data_AF-A0A4R3G0F2-F1
#
_entry.id   AF-A0A4R3G0F2-F1
#
_cell.length_a   1.000
_cell.length_b   1.000
_cell.length_c   1.000
_cell.angle_alpha   90.00
_cell.angle_beta   90.00
_cell.angle_gamma   90.00
#
_symmetry.space_group_name_H-M   'P 1'
#
loop_
_entity.id
_entity.type
_entity.pdbx_description
1 polymer ?
#
loop_
_entity_poly.entity_id
_entity_poly.type
_entity_poly.pdbx_seq_one_letter_code
_entity_poly.pdbx_strand_id
1 'polypeptide(L)'
;MDELLAKAKDVVAQAPDAPIAPLLLGLCDAVARLQADQSEMRKEAFREGIRGAAKVIQNRQKMQGSILSDIVAENGGNADVFAQEAAKVANVAPVKIEDLRKLRQKLNTALEGNDEIDDELKRIYYSVVMDRNPSAADILPPGSPSRSLDVATFLVERVLWEGWWTLGNGGINVPEKPLAKVGRYSGQDSRPQSAANPVLTLLSAWVLTLIETIKGK
;
A
#
# COMPACT_ATOMS: atom_id res chain seq x y z
N MET A 1 15.88 -12.56 -7.85
CA MET A 1 15.40 -13.26 -9.06
C MET A 1 15.58 -12.36 -10.29
N ASP A 2 15.06 -11.14 -10.25
CA ASP A 2 15.14 -10.18 -11.37
C ASP A 2 16.58 -9.83 -11.77
N GLU A 3 17.48 -9.70 -10.80
CA GLU A 3 18.91 -9.48 -11.05
C GLU A 3 19.58 -10.66 -11.77
N LEU A 4 19.11 -11.90 -11.54
CA LEU A 4 19.59 -13.09 -12.23
C LEU A 4 19.02 -13.18 -13.66
N LEU A 5 17.76 -12.78 -13.85
CA LEU A 5 17.14 -12.68 -15.18
C LEU A 5 17.81 -11.58 -16.04
N ALA A 6 18.17 -10.45 -15.43
CA ALA A 6 18.92 -9.38 -16.09
C ALA A 6 20.31 -9.87 -16.52
N LYS A 7 21.04 -10.53 -15.61
CA LYS A 7 22.35 -11.14 -15.93
C LYS A 7 22.25 -12.19 -17.03
N ALA A 8 21.22 -13.03 -17.04
CA ALA A 8 21.00 -14.02 -18.09
C ALA A 8 20.74 -13.35 -19.46
N LYS A 9 19.95 -12.28 -19.50
CA LYS A 9 19.70 -11.50 -20.73
C LYS A 9 20.96 -10.78 -21.22
N ASP A 10 21.79 -10.26 -20.32
CA ASP A 10 23.07 -9.65 -20.68
C ASP A 10 24.06 -10.66 -21.28
N VAL A 11 24.12 -11.89 -20.73
CA VAL A 11 24.97 -12.97 -21.28
C VAL A 11 24.53 -13.36 -22.70
N VAL A 12 23.21 -13.40 -22.94
CA VAL A 12 22.65 -13.63 -24.28
C VAL A 12 22.98 -12.48 -25.22
N ALA A 13 22.89 -11.23 -24.76
CA ALA A 13 23.18 -10.05 -25.58
C ALA A 13 24.66 -9.95 -25.99
N GLN A 14 25.58 -10.46 -25.16
CA GLN A 14 27.02 -10.48 -25.44
C GLN A 14 27.43 -11.62 -26.39
N ALA A 15 26.65 -12.71 -26.46
CA ALA A 15 26.93 -13.86 -27.30
C ALA A 15 25.63 -14.45 -27.89
N PRO A 16 25.00 -13.75 -28.85
CA PRO A 16 23.67 -14.13 -29.36
C PRO A 16 23.67 -15.45 -30.14
N ASP A 17 24.80 -15.81 -30.77
CA ASP A 17 24.95 -17.05 -31.53
C ASP A 17 25.39 -18.25 -30.68
N ALA A 18 25.56 -18.05 -29.36
CA ALA A 18 25.93 -19.15 -28.49
C ALA A 18 24.81 -20.19 -28.42
N PRO A 19 25.12 -21.50 -28.46
CA PRO A 19 24.11 -22.56 -28.43
C PRO A 19 23.26 -22.55 -27.15
N ILE A 20 23.72 -21.90 -26.08
CA ILE A 20 23.00 -21.74 -24.81
C ILE A 20 22.04 -20.53 -24.78
N ALA A 21 22.20 -19.59 -25.70
CA ALA A 21 21.41 -18.35 -25.76
C ALA A 21 19.89 -18.59 -25.88
N PRO A 22 19.38 -19.47 -26.78
CA PRO A 22 17.95 -19.75 -26.87
C PRO A 22 17.40 -20.43 -25.60
N LEU A 23 18.22 -21.26 -24.92
CA LEU A 23 17.82 -21.93 -23.69
C LEU A 23 17.71 -20.94 -22.51
N LEU A 24 18.63 -19.98 -22.40
CA LEU A 24 18.59 -18.93 -21.39
C LEU A 24 17.43 -17.96 -21.60
N LEU A 25 17.14 -17.58 -22.84
CA LEU A 25 15.95 -16.78 -23.17
C LEU A 25 14.66 -17.53 -22.84
N GLY A 26 14.57 -18.81 -23.24
CA GLY A 26 13.42 -19.66 -22.90
C GLY A 26 13.22 -19.81 -21.39
N LEU A 27 14.29 -19.93 -20.61
CA LEU A 27 14.23 -19.94 -19.16
C LEU A 27 13.75 -18.59 -18.59
N CYS A 28 14.25 -17.47 -19.12
CA CYS A 28 13.82 -16.15 -18.68
C CYS A 28 12.33 -15.91 -18.94
N ASP A 29 11.84 -16.33 -20.10
CA ASP A 29 10.44 -16.20 -20.49
C ASP A 29 9.54 -17.13 -19.66
N ALA A 30 9.99 -18.36 -19.40
CA ALA A 30 9.26 -19.30 -18.53
C ALA A 30 9.16 -18.78 -17.08
N VAL A 31 10.24 -18.21 -16.53
CA VAL A 31 10.25 -17.63 -15.19
C VAL A 31 9.39 -16.36 -15.14
N ALA A 32 9.44 -15.50 -16.16
CA ALA A 32 8.59 -14.31 -16.24
C ALA A 32 7.09 -14.68 -16.33
N ARG A 33 6.76 -15.72 -17.11
CA ARG A 33 5.40 -16.28 -17.16
C ARG A 33 4.97 -16.86 -15.83
N LEU A 34 5.80 -17.66 -15.16
CA LEU A 34 5.51 -18.20 -13.83
C LEU A 34 5.30 -17.11 -12.78
N GLN A 35 6.07 -16.02 -12.83
CA GLN A 35 5.86 -14.87 -11.94
C GLN A 35 4.53 -14.15 -12.22
N ALA A 36 4.18 -13.98 -13.49
CA ALA A 36 2.89 -13.41 -13.89
C ALA A 36 1.72 -14.32 -13.47
N ASP A 37 1.83 -15.63 -13.72
CA ASP A 37 0.83 -16.63 -13.36
C ASP A 37 0.68 -16.73 -11.84
N GLN A 38 1.76 -16.66 -11.05
CA GLN A 38 1.68 -16.60 -9.59
C GLN A 38 1.03 -15.33 -9.07
N SER A 39 1.22 -14.20 -9.75
CA SER A 39 0.52 -12.96 -9.43
C SER A 39 -0.97 -13.09 -9.72
N GLU A 40 -1.34 -13.62 -10.88
CA GLU A 40 -2.75 -13.85 -11.25
C GLU A 40 -3.43 -14.90 -10.39
N MET A 41 -2.78 -16.03 -10.08
CA MET A 41 -3.28 -17.04 -9.16
C MET A 41 -3.47 -16.49 -7.74
N ARG A 42 -2.57 -15.60 -7.26
CA ARG A 42 -2.75 -14.92 -5.97
C ARG A 42 -3.95 -13.98 -5.98
N LYS A 43 -4.14 -13.22 -7.06
CA LYS A 43 -5.32 -12.35 -7.25
C LYS A 43 -6.61 -13.15 -7.32
N GLU A 44 -6.60 -14.30 -7.99
CA GLU A 44 -7.77 -15.16 -8.15
C GLU A 44 -8.12 -15.90 -6.84
N ALA A 45 -7.13 -16.47 -6.15
CA ALA A 45 -7.30 -17.06 -4.82
C ALA A 45 -7.79 -16.02 -3.80
N PHE A 46 -7.34 -14.78 -3.91
CA PHE A 46 -7.84 -13.67 -3.10
C PHE A 46 -9.30 -13.36 -3.43
N ARG A 47 -9.67 -13.17 -4.70
CA ARG A 47 -11.07 -12.95 -5.11
C ARG A 47 -11.99 -14.05 -4.59
N GLU A 48 -11.55 -15.31 -4.63
CA GLU A 48 -12.33 -16.44 -4.14
C GLU A 48 -12.40 -16.50 -2.61
N GLY A 49 -11.31 -16.21 -1.91
CA GLY A 49 -11.28 -16.07 -0.44
C GLY A 49 -12.20 -14.95 0.05
N ILE A 50 -12.29 -13.84 -0.68
CA ILE A 50 -13.21 -12.74 -0.41
C ILE A 50 -14.66 -13.16 -0.60
N ARG A 51 -14.99 -13.83 -1.70
CA ARG A 51 -16.34 -14.36 -1.94
C ARG A 51 -16.75 -15.33 -0.83
N GLY A 52 -15.82 -16.18 -0.38
CA GLY A 52 -16.01 -17.07 0.76
C GLY A 52 -16.28 -16.33 2.08
N ALA A 53 -15.47 -15.31 2.39
CA ALA A 53 -15.63 -14.51 3.61
C ALA A 53 -16.93 -13.70 3.62
N ALA A 54 -17.30 -13.09 2.49
CA ALA A 54 -18.56 -12.38 2.32
C ALA A 54 -19.77 -13.30 2.56
N LYS A 55 -19.73 -14.53 2.06
CA LYS A 55 -20.78 -15.55 2.27
C LYS A 55 -20.89 -15.99 3.74
N VAL A 56 -19.76 -16.08 4.45
CA VAL A 56 -19.72 -16.41 5.89
C VAL A 56 -20.25 -15.26 6.75
N ILE A 57 -19.93 -14.01 6.42
CA ILE A 57 -20.44 -12.82 7.11
C ILE A 57 -21.96 -12.68 6.91
N GLN A 58 -22.46 -12.88 5.69
CA GLN A 58 -23.89 -12.87 5.39
C GLN A 58 -24.65 -13.97 6.16
N ASN A 59 -24.03 -15.13 6.36
CA ASN A 59 -24.61 -16.22 7.16
C ASN A 59 -24.53 -15.96 8.68
N ARG A 60 -23.50 -15.24 9.17
CA ARG A 60 -23.40 -14.85 10.59
C ARG A 60 -24.34 -13.69 10.95
N GLN A 61 -24.61 -12.76 10.04
CA GLN A 61 -25.56 -11.66 10.26
C GLN A 61 -27.02 -12.12 10.42
N LYS A 62 -27.36 -13.35 9.99
CA LYS A 62 -28.66 -13.96 10.29
C LYS A 62 -28.79 -14.49 11.72
N MET A 63 -27.71 -14.50 12.50
CA MET A 63 -27.70 -14.95 13.89
C MET A 63 -26.98 -13.93 14.78
N GLN A 64 -27.72 -12.94 15.28
CA GLN A 64 -27.58 -12.24 16.58
C GLN A 64 -27.89 -10.75 16.43
N GLY A 65 -28.98 -10.33 17.06
CA GLY A 65 -29.31 -8.91 17.24
C GLY A 65 -28.36 -8.29 18.27
N SER A 66 -27.55 -7.35 17.82
CA SER A 66 -26.72 -6.50 18.67
C SER A 66 -26.63 -5.10 18.06
N ILE A 67 -26.73 -4.06 18.87
CA ILE A 67 -26.78 -2.66 18.40
C ILE A 67 -25.46 -2.22 17.71
N LEU A 68 -24.34 -2.91 17.97
CA LEU A 68 -23.09 -2.74 17.22
C LEU A 68 -23.12 -3.40 15.83
N SER A 69 -24.02 -4.37 15.62
CA SER A 69 -24.26 -4.93 14.28
C SER A 69 -25.05 -3.97 13.38
N ASP A 70 -25.79 -3.01 13.93
CA ASP A 70 -26.52 -2.00 13.14
C ASP A 70 -25.59 -0.93 12.56
N ILE A 71 -24.54 -0.51 13.29
CA ILE A 71 -23.55 0.47 12.78
C ILE A 71 -22.65 -0.15 11.70
N VAL A 72 -22.36 -1.45 11.82
CA VAL A 72 -21.67 -2.23 10.77
C VAL A 72 -22.62 -2.66 9.65
N ALA A 73 -23.93 -2.78 9.89
CA ALA A 73 -24.92 -3.12 8.86
C ALA A 73 -25.35 -1.90 8.03
N GLU A 74 -25.40 -0.69 8.59
CA GLU A 74 -25.78 0.53 7.85
C GLU A 74 -24.69 1.00 6.88
N ASN A 75 -23.41 0.67 7.11
CA ASN A 75 -22.30 1.05 6.22
C ASN A 75 -21.41 -0.12 5.73
N GLY A 76 -21.61 -1.35 6.21
CA GLY A 76 -20.69 -2.49 5.98
C GLY A 76 -21.30 -3.64 5.17
N GLY A 77 -22.12 -3.33 4.17
CA GLY A 77 -22.92 -4.34 3.47
C GLY A 77 -22.66 -4.54 1.98
N ASN A 78 -21.56 -4.06 1.39
CA ASN A 78 -21.40 -4.14 -0.07
C ASN A 78 -20.10 -4.85 -0.47
N ALA A 79 -20.17 -6.18 -0.56
CA ALA A 79 -19.13 -7.01 -1.16
C ALA A 79 -18.76 -6.52 -2.58
N ASP A 80 -19.69 -5.85 -3.27
CA ASP A 80 -19.47 -5.19 -4.54
C ASP A 80 -18.59 -3.93 -4.43
N VAL A 81 -18.68 -3.15 -3.36
CA VAL A 81 -17.77 -2.00 -3.13
C VAL A 81 -16.34 -2.50 -2.92
N PHE A 82 -16.17 -3.60 -2.19
CA PHE A 82 -14.85 -4.20 -2.02
C PHE A 82 -14.33 -4.86 -3.30
N ALA A 83 -15.19 -5.54 -4.08
CA ALA A 83 -14.82 -6.09 -5.38
C ALA A 83 -14.49 -4.97 -6.39
N GLN A 84 -15.17 -3.83 -6.34
CA GLN A 84 -14.88 -2.65 -7.14
C GLN A 84 -13.55 -1.99 -6.73
N GLU A 85 -13.27 -1.84 -5.43
CA GLU A 85 -11.99 -1.34 -4.94
C GLU A 85 -10.84 -2.30 -5.33
N ALA A 86 -11.04 -3.61 -5.21
CA ALA A 86 -10.08 -4.62 -5.67
C ALA A 86 -9.88 -4.60 -7.19
N ALA A 87 -10.94 -4.33 -7.98
CA ALA A 87 -10.86 -4.24 -9.45
C ALA A 87 -10.19 -2.95 -9.92
N LYS A 88 -10.43 -1.81 -9.25
CA LYS A 88 -9.73 -0.55 -9.49
C LYS A 88 -8.22 -0.72 -9.28
N VAL A 89 -7.83 -1.48 -8.24
CA VAL A 89 -6.43 -1.73 -7.85
C VAL A 89 -5.74 -2.78 -8.74
N ALA A 90 -6.44 -3.82 -9.19
CA ALA A 90 -5.84 -4.89 -10.00
C ALA A 90 -5.23 -4.41 -11.33
N ASN A 91 -5.65 -3.23 -11.81
CA ASN A 91 -5.15 -2.58 -13.03
C ASN A 91 -4.09 -1.50 -12.77
N VAL A 92 -3.66 -1.28 -11.53
CA VAL A 92 -2.76 -0.16 -11.21
C VAL A 92 -1.30 -0.57 -11.34
N ALA A 93 -0.54 0.20 -12.13
CA ALA A 93 0.88 0.00 -12.33
C ALA A 93 1.65 0.01 -11.00
N PRO A 94 2.80 -0.71 -10.92
CA PRO A 94 3.64 -0.72 -9.72
C PRO A 94 4.02 0.71 -9.30
N VAL A 95 3.92 1.01 -8.00
CA VAL A 95 4.29 2.32 -7.45
C VAL A 95 5.80 2.51 -7.56
N LYS A 96 6.22 3.58 -8.25
CA LYS A 96 7.63 3.93 -8.43
C LYS A 96 8.10 4.93 -7.37
N ILE A 97 9.42 5.05 -7.21
CA ILE A 97 9.99 6.02 -6.28
C ILE A 97 9.66 7.47 -6.68
N GLU A 98 9.51 7.75 -7.98
CA GLU A 98 9.09 9.05 -8.50
C GLU A 98 7.66 9.41 -8.07
N ASP A 99 6.76 8.42 -8.02
CA ASP A 99 5.39 8.62 -7.54
C ASP A 99 5.38 9.05 -6.07
N LEU A 100 6.18 8.38 -5.23
CA LEU A 100 6.29 8.73 -3.82
C LEU A 100 6.90 10.12 -3.60
N ARG A 101 7.89 10.50 -4.41
CA ARG A 101 8.49 11.85 -4.35
C ARG A 101 7.47 12.94 -4.71
N LYS A 102 6.67 12.70 -5.76
CA LYS A 102 5.59 13.62 -6.16
C LYS A 102 4.54 13.75 -5.08
N LEU A 103 4.05 12.64 -4.52
CA LEU A 103 3.10 12.68 -3.43
C LEU A 103 3.65 13.41 -2.20
N ARG A 104 4.91 13.15 -1.82
CA ARG A 104 5.54 13.86 -0.70
C ARG A 104 5.60 15.37 -0.94
N GLN A 105 5.90 15.80 -2.18
CA GLN A 105 5.87 17.22 -2.53
C GLN A 105 4.45 17.79 -2.37
N LYS A 106 3.42 17.10 -2.89
CA LYS A 106 2.02 17.50 -2.75
C LYS A 106 1.61 17.66 -1.28
N LEU A 107 1.92 16.67 -0.44
CA LEU A 107 1.63 16.68 1.00
C LEU A 107 2.30 17.85 1.72
N ASN A 108 3.53 18.20 1.34
CA ASN A 108 4.27 19.30 1.97
C ASN A 108 3.77 20.69 1.55
N THR A 109 3.18 20.81 0.36
CA THR A 109 2.67 22.08 -0.16
C THR A 109 1.18 22.31 0.12
N ALA A 110 0.43 21.23 0.33
CA ALA A 110 -1.00 21.30 0.59
C ALA A 110 -1.30 21.93 1.96
N LEU A 111 -2.30 22.80 2.00
CA LEU A 111 -2.82 23.37 3.26
C LEU A 111 -3.83 22.41 3.92
N GLU A 112 -4.58 21.68 3.11
CA GLU A 112 -5.60 20.72 3.52
C GLU A 112 -5.58 19.49 2.61
N GLY A 113 -6.20 18.41 3.08
CA GLY A 113 -6.38 17.20 2.29
C GLY A 113 -7.30 17.41 1.10
N ASN A 114 -7.03 16.70 0.01
CA ASN A 114 -7.84 16.76 -1.22
C ASN A 114 -7.97 15.38 -1.86
N ASP A 115 -8.88 15.26 -2.82
CA ASP A 115 -9.23 13.97 -3.42
C ASP A 115 -8.09 13.38 -4.26
N GLU A 116 -7.28 14.25 -4.90
CA GLU A 116 -6.09 13.82 -5.65
C GLU A 116 -5.04 13.16 -4.73
N ILE A 117 -4.82 13.75 -3.54
CA ILE A 117 -3.96 13.18 -2.51
C ILE A 117 -4.56 11.87 -1.99
N ASP A 118 -5.87 11.83 -1.73
CA ASP A 118 -6.55 10.63 -1.24
C ASP A 118 -6.42 9.46 -2.21
N ASP A 119 -6.60 9.69 -3.50
CA ASP A 119 -6.51 8.65 -4.52
C ASP A 119 -5.07 8.12 -4.67
N GLU A 120 -4.07 9.00 -4.59
CA GLU A 120 -2.67 8.58 -4.57
C GLU A 120 -2.32 7.75 -3.32
N LEU A 121 -2.83 8.14 -2.14
CA LEU A 121 -2.63 7.41 -0.89
C LEU A 121 -3.26 6.02 -0.93
N LYS A 122 -4.51 5.91 -1.41
CA LYS A 122 -5.21 4.64 -1.60
C LYS A 122 -4.46 3.73 -2.56
N ARG A 123 -3.98 4.28 -3.68
CA ARG A 123 -3.16 3.54 -4.66
C ARG A 123 -1.93 2.94 -4.01
N ILE A 124 -1.17 3.73 -3.24
CA ILE A 124 0.04 3.26 -2.56
C ILE A 124 -0.29 2.19 -1.54
N TYR A 125 -1.28 2.46 -0.68
CA TYR A 125 -1.74 1.51 0.33
C TYR A 125 -2.03 0.13 -0.28
N TYR A 126 -2.90 0.10 -1.29
CA TYR A 126 -3.31 -1.16 -1.89
C TYR A 126 -2.16 -1.84 -2.68
N SER A 127 -1.24 -1.07 -3.26
CA SER A 127 -0.06 -1.67 -3.92
C SER A 127 0.80 -2.47 -2.94
N VAL A 128 0.97 -1.99 -1.69
CA VAL A 128 1.79 -2.68 -0.69
C VAL A 128 1.05 -3.84 -0.04
N VAL A 129 -0.24 -3.69 0.20
CA VAL A 129 -1.08 -4.72 0.83
C VAL A 129 -1.25 -5.94 -0.09
N MET A 130 -1.35 -5.73 -1.41
CA MET A 130 -1.49 -6.81 -2.39
C MET A 130 -0.25 -7.71 -2.50
N ASP A 131 0.94 -7.21 -2.20
CA ASP A 131 2.20 -7.98 -2.31
C ASP A 131 2.37 -9.05 -1.23
N ARG A 132 1.58 -9.00 -0.14
CA ARG A 132 1.74 -9.88 1.04
C ARG A 132 0.75 -11.04 1.00
N ASN A 133 -0.48 -10.82 1.49
CA ASN A 133 -1.62 -11.72 1.37
C ASN A 133 -2.87 -10.98 1.89
N PRO A 134 -3.58 -10.22 1.04
CA PRO A 134 -4.63 -9.31 1.50
C PRO A 134 -5.84 -10.05 2.09
N SER A 135 -6.54 -9.37 3.00
CA SER A 135 -7.75 -9.87 3.68
C SER A 135 -8.83 -8.78 3.80
N ALA A 136 -10.03 -9.15 4.26
CA ALA A 136 -11.10 -8.19 4.52
C ALA A 136 -10.74 -7.15 5.61
N ALA A 137 -9.80 -7.47 6.50
CA ALA A 137 -9.30 -6.52 7.50
C ALA A 137 -8.40 -5.42 6.91
N ASP A 138 -8.03 -5.55 5.63
CA ASP A 138 -7.19 -4.59 4.91
C ASP A 138 -8.02 -3.67 4.00
N ILE A 139 -9.36 -3.71 4.11
CA ILE A 139 -10.25 -2.71 3.51
C ILE A 139 -10.04 -1.38 4.24
N LEU A 140 -9.82 -0.32 3.48
CA LEU A 140 -9.73 1.01 4.07
C LEU A 140 -11.05 1.39 4.76
N PRO A 141 -11.01 1.90 6.00
CA PRO A 141 -12.20 2.44 6.65
C PRO A 141 -12.79 3.59 5.82
N PRO A 142 -14.11 3.84 5.94
CA PRO A 142 -14.75 4.93 5.23
C PRO A 142 -14.12 6.27 5.64
N GLY A 143 -13.87 7.12 4.65
CA GLY A 143 -13.30 8.45 4.86
C GLY A 143 -12.15 8.79 3.92
N SER A 144 -11.56 9.94 4.18
CA SER A 144 -10.48 10.53 3.40
C SER A 144 -9.15 10.42 4.14
N PRO A 145 -8.17 9.63 3.65
CA PRO A 145 -6.86 9.49 4.29
C PRO A 145 -6.18 10.83 4.58
N SER A 146 -6.28 11.81 3.69
CA SER A 146 -5.66 13.14 3.84
C SER A 146 -6.40 14.09 4.77
N ARG A 147 -7.61 13.73 5.23
CA ARG A 147 -8.47 14.58 6.07
C ARG A 147 -8.83 13.94 7.41
N SER A 148 -8.63 12.64 7.57
CA SER A 148 -8.89 11.90 8.81
C SER A 148 -7.61 11.30 9.37
N LEU A 149 -7.29 11.66 10.62
CA LEU A 149 -6.12 11.12 11.32
C LEU A 149 -6.27 9.62 11.58
N ASP A 150 -7.48 9.14 11.85
CA ASP A 150 -7.74 7.71 12.09
C ASP A 150 -7.46 6.90 10.82
N VAL A 151 -7.92 7.40 9.67
CA VAL A 151 -7.66 6.76 8.37
C VAL A 151 -6.17 6.82 8.06
N ALA A 152 -5.51 7.97 8.25
CA ALA A 152 -4.06 8.10 8.03
C ALA A 152 -3.25 7.14 8.91
N THR A 153 -3.59 7.02 10.19
CA THR A 153 -2.95 6.10 11.14
C THR A 153 -3.13 4.65 10.71
N PHE A 154 -4.35 4.28 10.30
CA PHE A 154 -4.64 2.96 9.76
C PHE A 154 -3.74 2.61 8.57
N LEU A 155 -3.53 3.54 7.63
CA LEU A 155 -2.61 3.34 6.51
C LEU A 155 -1.18 3.04 6.98
N VAL A 156 -0.67 3.84 7.93
CA VAL A 156 0.69 3.69 8.45
C VAL A 156 0.88 2.32 9.10
N GLU A 157 -0.02 1.94 10.00
CA GLU A 157 0.09 0.71 10.79
C GLU A 157 -0.07 -0.55 9.93
N ARG A 158 -0.94 -0.51 8.93
CA ARG A 158 -1.14 -1.65 8.03
C ARG A 158 0.04 -1.85 7.08
N VAL A 159 0.60 -0.77 6.56
CA VAL A 159 1.74 -0.84 5.63
C VAL A 159 3.04 -1.16 6.38
N LEU A 160 3.26 -0.52 7.53
CA LEU A 160 4.43 -0.68 8.39
C LEU A 160 4.07 -1.46 9.67
N TRP A 161 3.72 -2.74 9.50
CA TRP A 161 3.26 -3.64 10.57
C TRP A 161 4.20 -3.79 11.78
N GLU A 162 5.51 -3.67 11.58
CA GLU A 162 6.54 -3.68 12.64
C GLU A 162 7.07 -2.26 12.96
N GLY A 163 6.45 -1.25 12.35
CA GLY A 163 6.90 0.13 12.42
C GLY A 163 6.46 0.83 13.69
N TRP A 164 6.90 2.08 13.80
CA TRP A 164 6.50 3.00 14.85
C TRP A 164 6.25 4.37 14.24
N TRP A 165 5.39 5.16 14.86
CA TRP A 165 5.16 6.54 14.47
C TRP A 165 4.95 7.43 15.69
N THR A 166 5.30 8.70 15.57
CA THR A 166 5.05 9.73 16.58
C THR A 166 4.50 10.97 15.89
N LEU A 167 3.55 11.64 16.53
CA LEU A 167 2.97 12.90 16.08
C LEU A 167 2.88 13.85 17.29
N GLY A 168 3.40 15.06 17.16
CA GLY A 168 3.42 16.06 18.23
C GLY A 168 3.77 17.45 17.71
N ASN A 169 4.08 18.38 18.60
CA ASN A 169 4.42 19.75 18.25
C ASN A 169 5.92 20.03 18.41
N GLY A 170 6.44 20.98 17.61
CA GLY A 170 7.87 21.28 17.51
C GLY A 170 8.53 21.96 18.71
N GLY A 171 7.78 22.35 19.73
CA GLY A 171 8.30 22.90 20.98
C GLY A 171 7.61 24.20 21.41
N ILE A 172 7.73 24.49 22.71
CA ILE A 172 6.89 25.41 23.50
C ILE A 172 6.92 26.89 23.04
N ASN A 173 7.77 27.30 22.09
CA ASN A 173 8.03 28.73 21.81
C ASN A 173 8.14 29.12 20.31
N VAL A 174 7.63 28.32 19.37
CA VAL A 174 7.60 28.68 17.93
C VAL A 174 6.18 28.39 17.41
N PRO A 175 5.58 29.18 16.51
CA PRO A 175 4.27 28.86 15.90
C PRO A 175 4.28 27.40 15.42
N GLU A 176 3.58 26.55 16.17
CA GLU A 176 3.83 25.12 16.24
C GLU A 176 3.28 24.42 15.00
N LYS A 177 4.11 24.28 13.97
CA LYS A 177 3.79 23.30 12.95
C LYS A 177 3.88 21.90 13.56
N PRO A 178 2.92 21.01 13.27
CA PRO A 178 3.00 19.62 13.70
C PRO A 178 4.28 18.97 13.17
N LEU A 179 4.82 18.05 13.96
CA LEU A 179 5.97 17.21 13.64
C LEU A 179 5.59 15.75 13.74
N ALA A 180 5.97 14.96 12.74
CA ALA A 180 5.86 13.51 12.78
C ALA A 180 7.17 12.82 12.43
N LYS A 181 7.34 11.62 12.96
CA LYS A 181 8.38 10.66 12.59
C LYS A 181 7.72 9.31 12.38
N VAL A 182 8.21 8.56 11.41
CA VAL A 182 7.73 7.21 11.10
C VAL A 182 8.94 6.32 10.81
N GLY A 183 9.07 5.21 11.53
CA GLY A 183 10.10 4.20 11.32
C GLY A 183 9.48 2.88 10.86
N ARG A 184 10.20 2.11 10.04
CA ARG A 184 9.75 0.81 9.53
C ARG A 184 9.90 -0.31 10.56
N TYR A 185 10.87 -0.21 11.45
CA TYR A 185 11.13 -1.17 12.52
C TYR A 185 11.69 -0.47 13.76
N SER A 186 11.61 -1.15 14.91
CA SER A 186 12.17 -0.67 16.18
C SER A 186 13.68 -0.44 16.05
N GLY A 187 14.15 0.78 16.35
CA GLY A 187 15.55 1.16 16.25
C GLY A 187 15.97 1.78 14.91
N GLN A 188 15.08 1.86 13.92
CA GLN A 188 15.36 2.68 12.73
C GLN A 188 15.25 4.17 13.07
N ASP A 189 16.33 4.92 12.83
CA ASP A 189 16.28 6.39 12.88
C ASP A 189 15.37 6.94 11.77
N SER A 190 14.48 7.86 12.15
CA SER A 190 13.53 8.51 11.25
C SER A 190 13.70 10.03 11.28
N ARG A 191 13.72 10.63 10.10
CA ARG A 191 13.82 12.09 9.95
C ARG A 191 12.46 12.73 10.25
N PRO A 192 12.41 13.78 11.09
CA PRO A 192 11.16 14.49 11.35
C PRO A 192 10.62 15.13 10.07
N GLN A 193 9.31 15.08 9.88
CA GLN A 193 8.57 15.79 8.84
C GLN A 193 7.56 16.76 9.47
N SER A 194 7.21 17.78 8.70
CA SER A 194 6.24 18.81 9.08
C SER A 194 5.43 19.23 7.86
N ALA A 195 4.13 19.42 8.04
CA ALA A 195 3.22 19.94 7.02
C ALA A 195 2.20 20.91 7.65
N ALA A 196 1.20 21.34 6.88
CA ALA A 196 0.23 22.34 7.31
C ALA A 196 -0.64 21.89 8.50
N ASN A 197 -0.95 20.59 8.60
CA ASN A 197 -1.78 20.03 9.66
C ASN A 197 -1.27 18.65 10.11
N PRO A 198 -1.78 18.09 11.23
CA PRO A 198 -1.26 16.85 11.78
C PRO A 198 -1.43 15.63 10.85
N VAL A 199 -2.54 15.56 10.10
CA VAL A 199 -2.83 14.47 9.16
C VAL A 199 -1.82 14.45 8.02
N LEU A 200 -1.66 15.59 7.33
CA LEU A 200 -0.68 15.72 6.25
C LEU A 200 0.76 15.51 6.74
N THR A 201 1.04 15.88 7.99
CA THR A 201 2.35 15.69 8.61
C THR A 201 2.67 14.21 8.82
N LEU A 202 1.73 13.45 9.37
CA LEU A 202 1.86 12.00 9.54
C LEU A 202 2.05 11.30 8.19
N LEU A 203 1.23 11.67 7.20
CA LEU A 203 1.32 11.10 5.86
C LEU A 203 2.63 11.44 5.16
N SER A 204 3.15 12.67 5.33
CA SER A 204 4.44 13.07 4.76
C SER A 204 5.60 12.26 5.38
N ALA A 205 5.56 12.03 6.70
CA ALA A 205 6.51 11.16 7.39
C ALA A 205 6.44 9.72 6.87
N TRP A 206 5.22 9.17 6.74
CA TRP A 206 5.00 7.83 6.19
C TRP A 206 5.57 7.67 4.78
N VAL A 207 5.26 8.60 3.87
CA VAL A 207 5.77 8.57 2.49
C VAL A 207 7.30 8.68 2.46
N LEU A 208 7.91 9.48 3.34
CA LEU A 208 9.37 9.52 3.45
C LEU A 208 9.95 8.15 3.84
N THR A 209 9.35 7.47 4.81
CA THR A 209 9.78 6.12 5.23
C THR A 209 9.66 5.11 4.09
N LEU A 210 8.61 5.20 3.26
CA LEU A 210 8.47 4.36 2.07
C LEU A 210 9.58 4.64 1.05
N ILE A 211 9.93 5.91 0.81
CA ILE A 211 11.03 6.30 -0.09
C ILE A 211 12.36 5.73 0.41
N GLU A 212 12.65 5.89 1.71
CA GLU A 212 13.88 5.37 2.32
C GLU A 212 13.94 3.85 2.25
N THR A 213 12.81 3.18 2.44
CA THR A 213 12.68 1.72 2.31
C THR A 213 12.99 1.22 0.90
N ILE A 214 12.56 1.94 -0.14
CA ILE A 214 12.86 1.56 -1.53
C ILE A 214 14.33 1.82 -1.87
N LYS A 215 14.92 2.91 -1.35
CA LYS A 215 16.34 3.25 -1.60
C LYS A 215 17.34 2.34 -0.90
N GLY A 216 16.96 1.77 0.24
CA GLY A 216 17.79 0.87 1.03
C GLY A 216 17.74 -0.60 0.59
N LYS A 217 16.93 -0.92 -0.42
CA LYS A 217 16.97 -2.18 -1.17
C LYS A 217 17.96 -2.05 -2.32
#